data_AF-N1W245-F1
#
_entry.id   AF-N1W245-F1
#
_cell.length_a   1.000
_cell.length_b   1.000
_cell.length_c   1.000
_cell.angle_alpha   90.00
_cell.angle_beta   90.00
_cell.angle_gamma   90.00
#
_symmetry.space_group_name_H-M   'P 1'
#
loop_
_entity.id
_entity.type
_entity.pdbx_description
1 polymer ?
#
loop_
_entity_poly.entity_id
_entity_poly.type
_entity_poly.pdbx_seq_one_letter_code
_entity_poly.pdbx_strand_id
1 'polypeptide(L)' 'MNAKTAKILGKYATFKGVSEKQLKRDWLSLSHIDKDKKRQEILKEIAKK' A
#
# COMPACT_ATOMS: atom_id res chain seq x y z
N MET A 1 -4.19 -4.64 -10.64
CA MET A 1 -4.33 -4.11 -9.25
C MET A 1 -5.73 -3.54 -9.11
N ASN A 2 -6.38 -3.73 -7.95
CA ASN A 2 -7.75 -3.26 -7.73
C ASN A 2 -7.78 -1.74 -7.42
N ALA A 3 -8.82 -1.01 -7.85
CA ALA A 3 -8.87 0.46 -7.70
C ALA A 3 -8.78 0.94 -6.24
N LYS A 4 -9.38 0.17 -5.31
CA LYS A 4 -9.30 0.43 -3.86
C LYS A 4 -7.87 0.33 -3.33
N THR A 5 -7.11 -0.65 -3.82
CA THR A 5 -5.71 -0.86 -3.45
C THR A 5 -4.83 0.28 -3.93
N ALA A 6 -5.06 0.78 -5.16
CA ALA A 6 -4.36 1.95 -5.68
C ALA A 6 -4.50 3.16 -4.74
N LYS A 7 -5.72 3.41 -4.28
CA LYS A 7 -6.05 4.53 -3.39
C LYS A 7 -5.40 4.38 -2.00
N ILE A 8 -5.37 3.16 -1.46
CA ILE A 8 -4.69 2.86 -0.19
C ILE A 8 -3.18 3.09 -0.32
N LEU A 9 -2.56 2.58 -1.39
CA LEU A 9 -1.12 2.76 -1.62
C LEU A 9 -0.76 4.23 -1.85
N GLY A 10 -1.59 5.00 -2.54
CA GLY A 10 -1.40 6.45 -2.69
C GLY A 10 -1.45 7.18 -1.35
N LYS A 11 -2.47 6.92 -0.52
CA LYS A 11 -2.53 7.48 0.84
C LYS A 11 -1.32 7.09 1.68
N TYR A 12 -0.89 5.84 1.59
CA TYR A 12 0.28 5.35 2.31
C TYR A 12 1.58 6.00 1.82
N ALA A 13 1.72 6.17 0.51
CA ALA A 13 2.86 6.84 -0.11
C ALA A 13 2.98 8.29 0.39
N THR A 14 1.86 9.03 0.44
CA THR A 14 1.81 10.36 1.04
C THR A 14 2.12 10.34 2.54
N PHE A 15 1.60 9.35 3.28
CA PHE A 15 1.83 9.22 4.72
C PHE A 15 3.30 8.93 5.08
N LYS A 16 3.96 8.04 4.34
CA LYS A 16 5.39 7.69 4.52
C LYS A 16 6.35 8.63 3.82
N GLY A 17 5.88 9.52 2.94
CA GLY A 17 6.72 10.39 2.12
C GLY A 17 7.51 9.65 1.03
N VAL A 18 6.98 8.52 0.53
CA VAL A 18 7.63 7.66 -0.46
C VAL A 18 6.92 7.74 -1.81
N SER A 19 7.60 7.36 -2.90
CA SER A 19 7.03 7.42 -4.24
C SER A 19 5.91 6.38 -4.44
N GLU A 20 4.69 6.83 -4.72
CA GLU A 20 3.55 5.97 -5.05
C GLU A 20 3.85 5.04 -6.23
N LYS A 21 4.62 5.51 -7.22
CA LYS A 21 4.98 4.74 -8.40
C LYS A 21 5.90 3.57 -8.06
N GLN A 22 6.80 3.74 -7.09
CA GLN A 22 7.63 2.64 -6.58
C GLN A 22 6.79 1.65 -5.78
N LEU A 23 5.94 2.16 -4.88
CA LEU A 23 5.09 1.34 -4.02
C LEU A 23 4.09 0.48 -4.80
N LYS A 24 3.54 1.01 -5.91
CA LYS A 24 2.72 0.24 -6.85
C LYS A 24 3.51 -0.86 -7.57
N ARG A 25 4.78 -0.61 -7.91
CA ARG A 25 5.67 -1.60 -8.55
C ARG A 25 5.97 -2.74 -7.58
N ASP A 26 6.41 -2.39 -6.37
CA ASP A 26 6.67 -3.35 -5.29
C ASP A 26 5.40 -4.13 -4.95
N TRP A 27 4.24 -3.46 -4.95
CA TRP A 27 2.96 -4.12 -4.74
C TRP A 27 2.69 -5.19 -5.79
N LEU A 28 2.95 -4.92 -7.07
CA LEU A 28 2.69 -5.88 -8.14
C LEU A 28 3.60 -7.12 -8.03
N SER A 29 4.84 -6.95 -7.57
CA SER A 29 5.79 -8.06 -7.37
C SER A 29 5.52 -8.94 -6.15
N LEU A 30 4.66 -8.50 -5.22
CA LEU A 30 4.30 -9.29 -4.04
C LEU A 30 3.30 -10.43 -4.36
N SER A 31 3.40 -11.53 -3.60
CA SER A 31 2.44 -12.63 -3.65
C SER A 31 1.07 -12.19 -3.10
N HIS A 32 0.04 -13.02 -3.28
CA HIS A 32 -1.30 -12.67 -2.80
C HIS A 32 -1.37 -12.56 -1.26
N ILE A 33 -0.61 -13.40 -0.56
CA ILE A 33 -0.49 -13.42 0.90
C ILE A 33 0.22 -12.16 1.39
N ASP A 34 1.34 -11.80 0.76
CA ASP A 34 2.11 -10.62 1.15
C ASP A 34 1.36 -9.32 0.88
N LYS A 35 0.60 -9.27 -0.22
CA LYS A 35 -0.31 -8.16 -0.51
C LYS A 35 -1.32 -7.97 0.62
N ASP A 36 -1.92 -9.06 1.12
CA ASP A 36 -2.90 -8.93 2.19
C ASP A 36 -2.26 -8.48 3.51
N LYS A 37 -1.13 -9.08 3.87
CA LYS A 37 -0.34 -8.68 5.05
C LYS A 37 0.04 -7.20 4.99
N LYS A 38 0.61 -6.75 3.87
CA LYS A 38 1.02 -5.37 3.66
C LYS A 38 -0.18 -4.42 3.64
N ARG A 39 -1.34 -4.85 3.13
CA ARG A 39 -2.58 -4.06 3.20
C ARG A 39 -3.01 -3.80 4.64
N GLN A 40 -3.01 -4.84 5.47
CA GLN A 40 -3.39 -4.73 6.88
C GLN A 40 -2.43 -3.83 7.65
N GLU A 41 -1.12 -3.95 7.39
CA GLU A 41 -0.10 -3.07 7.94
C GLU A 41 -0.34 -1.61 7.56
N ILE A 42 -0.54 -1.33 6.26
CA ILE A 42 -0.83 0.01 5.75
C ILE A 42 -2.10 0.58 6.39
N LEU A 43 -3.17 -0.22 6.48
CA LEU A 43 -4.43 0.21 7.09
C LEU A 43 -4.24 0.53 8.57
N LYS A 44 -3.46 -0.27 9.32
CA LYS A 44 -3.14 0.00 10.72
C LYS A 44 -2.30 1.27 10.88
N GLU A 45 -1.29 1.49 10.05
CA GLU A 45 -0.48 2.72 10.11
C GLU A 45 -1.32 3.96 9.78
N ILE A 46 -2.16 3.90 8.74
CA ILE A 46 -3.04 5.01 8.38
C ILE A 46 -4.11 5.27 9.46
N ALA A 47 -4.64 4.23 10.11
CA ALA A 47 -5.65 4.35 11.16
C ALA A 47 -5.08 4.76 12.53
N LYS A 48 -3.77 4.60 12.75
CA LYS A 48 -3.07 5.08 13.96
C LYS A 48 -2.77 6.58 13.94
N LYS A 49 -3.09 7.27 12.83
CA LYS A 49 -3.01 8.72 12.67
C LYS A 49 -4.24 9.37 13.27
#